data_AF-A0A366BZT8-F1
#
_entry.id   AF-A0A366BZT8-F1
#
_cell.length_a   1.000
_cell.length_b   1.000
_cell.length_c   1.000
_cell.angle_alpha   90.00
_cell.angle_beta   90.00
_cell.angle_gamma   90.00
#
_symmetry.space_group_name_H-M   'P 1'
#
loop_
_entity.id
_entity.type
_entity.pdbx_description
1 polymer ?
#
loop_
_entity_poly.entity_id
_entity_poly.type
_entity_poly.pdbx_seq_one_letter_code
_entity_poly.pdbx_strand_id
1 'polypeptide(L)'
;MEAIVQVVPKIQGGQSVTHEISETDKDRARLRHRLMRLGLAVVVVLPTVVAALYLWLIAADQYHSDSAFSVRSEDYSNPLEALSVFTQVGSSSGSDSQILYDFIRSQPLMQQVDADLDLRALFGKQPSDLVFSLERDASREDMLDYWQRMVKVAVDPLTGVLSLQVRAFAPEDAEAIAQSILAQSGRMVDDLSRIARQDAIRFALEDLEEAEVRLRDVRRKVRVFRLENDIIDPTEAAQSQMGVIAALEGELASALVERETITSFAGEEDQRVKRVDRRIEAVRSQIDQERRRIGRPTSGPSSLVDAIGSYEELLVDLEFAQRAYTAALAASEQARAEARRTNRYLAVHIPPTLAEDSLYPQRGLLILLVLICSLAVYFTGLLIYYNVRDRG
;
A
#
# COMPACT_ATOMS: atom_id res chain seq x y z
N MET A 1 50.74 89.35 -60.76
CA MET A 1 50.14 88.63 -61.89
C MET A 1 48.89 87.99 -61.35
N GLU A 2 47.77 88.72 -61.45
CA GLU A 2 46.74 88.55 -62.49
C GLU A 2 45.95 87.24 -62.27
N ALA A 3 44.63 87.18 -62.33
CA ALA A 3 43.53 88.13 -62.49
C ALA A 3 42.24 87.27 -62.42
N ILE A 4 41.07 87.94 -62.57
CA ILE A 4 39.77 87.39 -63.03
C ILE A 4 38.88 86.78 -61.93
N VAL A 5 37.56 87.00 -61.81
CA VAL A 5 36.54 88.03 -62.16
C VAL A 5 35.19 87.29 -61.96
N GLN A 6 34.23 87.91 -61.24
CA GLN A 6 32.75 87.74 -61.24
C GLN A 6 32.13 86.31 -61.09
N VAL A 7 30.88 86.04 -60.64
CA VAL A 7 29.54 86.67 -60.74
C VAL A 7 28.63 86.15 -59.59
N VAL A 8 27.97 87.05 -58.82
CA VAL A 8 26.53 87.19 -58.36
C VAL A 8 25.55 85.96 -58.43
N PRO A 9 24.37 85.83 -57.73
CA PRO A 9 23.71 86.43 -56.51
C PRO A 9 23.04 85.43 -55.48
N LYS A 10 22.43 85.98 -54.39
CA LYS A 10 21.20 85.55 -53.63
C LYS A 10 21.26 84.20 -52.87
N ILE A 11 20.80 84.02 -51.62
CA ILE A 11 19.44 84.19 -51.05
C ILE A 11 19.54 84.32 -49.50
N GLN A 12 18.53 84.99 -48.95
CA GLN A 12 18.17 85.28 -47.56
C GLN A 12 18.30 84.16 -46.51
N GLY A 13 18.55 84.60 -45.27
CA GLY A 13 17.65 84.33 -44.15
C GLY A 13 18.10 83.27 -43.14
N GLY A 14 18.23 83.67 -41.86
CA GLY A 14 18.27 82.74 -40.75
C GLY A 14 19.12 83.19 -39.55
N GLN A 15 18.65 84.21 -38.85
CA GLN A 15 19.20 84.68 -37.57
C GLN A 15 18.97 83.67 -36.42
N SER A 16 20.04 83.43 -35.65
CA SER A 16 20.11 83.32 -34.17
C SER A 16 19.00 82.59 -33.39
N VAL A 17 19.18 81.27 -33.13
CA VAL A 17 18.66 80.56 -31.93
C VAL A 17 19.53 79.32 -31.68
N THR A 18 20.69 79.40 -31.02
CA THR A 18 21.46 78.17 -30.70
C THR A 18 22.20 78.12 -29.36
N HIS A 19 22.14 79.14 -28.49
CA HIS A 19 23.03 79.15 -27.32
C HIS A 19 22.40 79.02 -25.92
N GLU A 20 21.09 78.81 -25.79
CA GLU A 20 20.42 78.78 -24.46
C GLU A 20 19.87 77.39 -24.05
N ILE A 21 19.96 76.37 -24.91
CA ILE A 21 19.34 75.04 -24.67
C ILE A 21 20.31 74.03 -24.01
N SER A 22 21.61 74.31 -23.90
CA SER A 22 22.59 73.30 -23.46
C SER A 22 22.70 73.07 -21.95
N GLU A 23 22.33 74.02 -21.08
CA GLU A 23 22.54 73.86 -19.62
C GLU A 23 21.37 73.14 -18.94
N THR A 24 20.14 73.42 -19.35
CA THR A 24 18.92 72.85 -18.73
C THR A 24 18.76 71.35 -18.98
N ASP A 25 19.21 70.85 -20.13
CA ASP A 25 19.12 69.43 -20.49
C ASP A 25 20.19 68.57 -19.78
N LYS A 26 21.38 69.14 -19.55
CA LYS A 26 22.45 68.52 -18.75
C LYS A 26 22.02 68.37 -17.29
N ASP A 27 21.35 69.35 -16.71
CA ASP A 27 20.88 69.27 -15.33
C ASP A 27 19.71 68.29 -15.14
N ARG A 28 18.79 68.20 -16.10
CA ARG A 28 17.74 67.15 -16.12
C ARG A 28 18.34 65.75 -16.26
N ALA A 29 19.36 65.55 -17.08
CA ALA A 29 20.07 64.27 -17.18
C ALA A 29 20.81 63.91 -15.88
N ARG A 30 21.45 64.87 -15.21
CA ARG A 30 22.11 64.68 -13.90
C ARG A 30 21.11 64.32 -12.80
N LEU A 31 19.95 64.97 -12.75
CA LEU A 31 18.85 64.66 -11.83
C LEU A 31 18.28 63.25 -12.08
N ARG A 32 18.10 62.84 -13.34
CA ARG A 32 17.66 61.47 -13.72
C ARG A 32 18.64 60.40 -13.27
N HIS A 33 19.93 60.58 -13.52
CA HIS A 33 20.96 59.63 -13.07
C HIS A 33 21.12 59.60 -11.55
N ARG A 34 20.81 60.70 -10.84
CA ARG A 34 20.77 60.73 -9.38
C ARG A 34 19.55 59.99 -8.83
N LEU A 35 18.35 60.18 -9.41
CA LEU A 35 17.15 59.44 -9.02
C LEU A 35 17.30 57.93 -9.28
N MET A 36 17.88 57.53 -10.41
CA MET A 36 18.17 56.11 -10.69
C MET A 36 19.19 55.52 -9.73
N ARG A 37 20.28 56.25 -9.44
CA ARG A 37 21.28 55.81 -8.44
C ARG A 37 20.68 55.71 -7.04
N LEU A 38 19.79 56.63 -6.68
CA LEU A 38 19.05 56.60 -5.42
C LEU A 38 18.09 55.40 -5.38
N GLY A 39 17.34 55.14 -6.45
CA GLY A 39 16.46 53.99 -6.59
C GLY A 39 17.22 52.66 -6.50
N LEU A 40 18.38 52.57 -7.16
CA LEU A 40 19.28 51.41 -7.06
C LEU A 40 19.80 51.24 -5.62
N ALA A 41 20.21 52.33 -4.96
CA ALA A 41 20.70 52.27 -3.60
C ALA A 41 19.60 51.81 -2.61
N VAL A 42 18.38 52.30 -2.74
CA VAL A 42 17.27 51.97 -1.83
C VAL A 42 16.70 50.58 -2.11
N VAL A 43 16.56 50.18 -3.37
CA VAL A 43 15.91 48.91 -3.75
C VAL A 43 16.88 47.73 -3.75
N VAL A 44 18.17 47.97 -3.96
CA VAL A 44 19.18 46.91 -4.06
C VAL A 44 20.17 46.94 -2.91
N VAL A 45 20.84 48.08 -2.69
CA VAL A 45 21.93 48.16 -1.70
C VAL A 45 21.38 48.09 -0.28
N LEU A 46 20.28 48.76 0.02
CA LEU A 46 19.69 48.76 1.36
C LEU A 46 19.23 47.36 1.81
N PRO A 47 18.39 46.62 1.07
CA PRO A 47 17.98 45.27 1.49
C PRO A 47 19.13 44.27 1.55
N THR A 48 20.14 44.38 0.68
CA THR A 48 21.32 43.50 0.73
C THR A 48 22.22 43.78 1.93
N VAL A 49 22.44 45.05 2.28
CA VAL A 49 23.21 45.43 3.48
C VAL A 49 22.45 45.03 4.75
N VAL A 50 21.12 45.24 4.79
CA VAL A 50 20.29 44.81 5.93
C VAL A 50 20.34 43.28 6.09
N ALA A 51 20.19 42.53 4.99
CA ALA A 51 20.30 41.07 5.02
C ALA A 51 21.70 40.61 5.46
N ALA A 52 22.76 41.26 4.97
CA ALA A 52 24.13 40.94 5.36
C ALA A 52 24.38 41.21 6.87
N LEU A 53 23.93 42.36 7.38
CA LEU A 53 24.03 42.69 8.80
C LEU A 53 23.26 41.70 9.66
N TYR A 54 22.03 41.34 9.27
CA TYR A 54 21.24 40.35 9.99
C TYR A 54 21.92 38.96 10.01
N LEU A 55 22.36 38.47 8.84
CA LEU A 55 22.99 37.15 8.72
C LEU A 55 24.34 37.04 9.42
N TRP A 56 25.06 38.14 9.61
CA TRP A 56 26.37 38.13 10.27
C TRP A 56 26.31 38.45 11.76
N LEU A 57 25.36 39.28 12.21
CA LEU A 57 25.31 39.75 13.59
C LEU A 57 24.26 39.05 14.46
N ILE A 58 23.18 38.54 13.85
CA ILE A 58 21.99 38.06 14.58
C ILE A 58 21.68 36.59 14.26
N ALA A 59 21.82 36.16 13.01
CA ALA A 59 21.48 34.80 12.61
C ALA A 59 22.35 33.77 13.33
N ALA A 60 21.70 32.80 13.93
CA ALA A 60 22.31 31.73 14.68
C ALA A 60 22.87 30.66 13.76
N ASP A 61 24.02 30.12 14.14
CA ASP A 61 24.63 28.98 13.47
C ASP A 61 23.81 27.71 13.69
N GLN A 62 23.68 26.92 12.62
CA GLN A 62 22.89 25.70 12.57
C GLN A 62 23.77 24.55 12.10
N TYR A 63 23.77 23.50 12.92
CA TYR A 63 24.45 22.23 12.69
C TYR A 63 23.48 21.25 12.03
N HIS A 64 24.04 20.26 11.34
CA HIS A 64 23.26 19.24 10.65
C HIS A 64 23.68 17.84 11.10
N SER A 65 22.76 16.89 11.06
CA SER A 65 23.02 15.46 11.21
C SER A 65 22.40 14.76 10.01
N ASP A 66 23.24 14.05 9.24
CA ASP A 66 22.80 13.27 8.10
C ASP A 66 22.74 11.78 8.48
N SER A 67 21.77 11.06 7.94
CA SER A 67 21.63 9.62 8.10
C SER A 67 20.98 8.99 6.88
N ALA A 68 21.26 7.72 6.64
CA ALA A 68 20.70 6.97 5.52
C ALA A 68 20.25 5.58 5.97
N PHE A 69 19.02 5.20 5.62
CA PHE A 69 18.41 3.96 6.04
C PHE A 69 17.43 3.42 4.99
N SER A 70 17.07 2.14 5.10
CA SER A 70 16.08 1.50 4.21
C SER A 70 15.29 0.44 4.97
N VAL A 71 14.06 0.17 4.55
CA VAL A 71 13.32 -1.00 5.03
C VAL A 71 13.80 -2.24 4.31
N ARG A 72 14.08 -3.31 5.05
CA ARG A 72 14.47 -4.60 4.51
C ARG A 72 13.50 -5.67 5.01
N SER A 73 13.08 -6.56 4.11
CA SER A 73 12.44 -7.82 4.44
C SER A 73 13.47 -8.95 4.33
N GLU A 74 13.52 -9.81 5.33
CA GLU A 74 14.17 -11.11 5.20
C GLU A 74 13.20 -12.09 4.53
N ASP A 75 13.19 -12.09 3.20
CA ASP A 75 12.46 -13.08 2.41
C ASP A 75 13.41 -14.19 1.97
N TYR A 76 13.20 -15.42 2.46
CA TYR A 76 13.90 -16.59 1.92
C TYR A 76 13.24 -16.95 0.59
N SER A 77 13.84 -16.53 -0.53
CA SER A 77 13.30 -16.83 -1.86
C SER A 77 13.32 -18.34 -2.12
N ASN A 78 12.15 -18.98 -2.06
CA ASN A 78 11.99 -20.32 -2.60
C ASN A 78 12.22 -20.25 -4.13
N PRO A 79 13.05 -21.11 -4.75
CA PRO A 79 13.37 -21.02 -6.19
C PRO A 79 12.14 -21.01 -7.13
N LEU A 80 11.01 -21.56 -6.67
CA LEU A 80 9.72 -21.53 -7.38
C LEU A 80 8.99 -20.18 -7.26
N GLU A 81 9.14 -19.45 -6.15
CA GLU A 81 8.60 -18.09 -5.97
C GLU A 81 9.46 -17.05 -6.69
N ALA A 82 10.75 -17.31 -6.93
CA ALA A 82 11.58 -16.43 -7.74
C ALA A 82 11.03 -16.23 -9.17
N LEU A 83 10.26 -17.20 -9.70
CA LEU A 83 9.59 -17.10 -10.99
C LEU A 83 8.30 -16.26 -10.95
N SER A 84 7.60 -16.22 -9.81
CA SER A 84 6.41 -15.38 -9.61
C SER A 84 6.77 -13.95 -9.20
N VAL A 85 7.89 -13.76 -8.49
CA VAL A 85 8.41 -12.43 -8.15
C VAL A 85 8.81 -11.64 -9.40
N PHE A 86 9.23 -12.29 -10.49
CA PHE A 86 9.54 -11.61 -11.76
C PHE A 86 8.36 -10.82 -12.35
N THR A 87 7.11 -11.17 -12.02
CA THR A 87 5.93 -10.41 -12.46
C THR A 87 5.49 -9.34 -11.45
N GLN A 88 6.08 -9.27 -10.25
CA GLN A 88 5.74 -8.33 -9.17
C GLN A 88 6.88 -7.40 -8.73
N VAL A 89 7.99 -7.30 -9.48
CA VAL A 89 9.24 -6.56 -9.14
C VAL A 89 9.07 -5.05 -8.85
N GLY A 90 7.86 -4.48 -8.79
CA GLY A 90 7.64 -3.05 -8.64
C GLY A 90 6.99 -2.53 -7.36
N SER A 91 6.38 -3.35 -6.49
CA SER A 91 5.29 -2.83 -5.63
C SER A 91 5.48 -2.80 -4.11
N SER A 92 6.39 -3.56 -3.48
CA SER A 92 6.42 -3.67 -2.01
C SER A 92 7.48 -2.79 -1.30
N SER A 93 8.73 -2.73 -1.79
CA SER A 93 9.77 -1.95 -1.09
C SER A 93 9.62 -0.43 -1.30
N GLY A 94 9.12 -0.01 -2.46
CA GLY A 94 8.87 1.40 -2.76
C GLY A 94 7.73 2.00 -1.92
N SER A 95 6.69 1.21 -1.61
CA SER A 95 5.59 1.65 -0.75
C SER A 95 6.04 1.90 0.69
N ASP A 96 6.88 1.02 1.25
CA ASP A 96 7.33 1.14 2.63
C ASP A 96 8.22 2.37 2.84
N SER A 97 9.10 2.67 1.88
CA SER A 97 9.90 3.90 1.91
C SER A 97 9.06 5.17 1.77
N GLN A 98 7.98 5.12 0.99
CA GLN A 98 7.06 6.25 0.84
C GLN A 98 6.25 6.47 2.12
N ILE A 99 5.78 5.40 2.76
CA ILE A 99 5.07 5.47 4.04
C ILE A 99 5.97 6.12 5.12
N LEU A 100 7.24 5.71 5.19
CA LEU A 100 8.21 6.32 6.11
C LEU A 100 8.47 7.79 5.79
N TYR A 101 8.57 8.16 4.52
CA TYR A 101 8.72 9.55 4.09
C TYR A 101 7.56 10.42 4.60
N ASP A 102 6.32 9.96 4.41
CA ASP A 102 5.13 10.68 4.85
C ASP A 102 5.04 10.70 6.39
N PHE A 103 5.38 9.60 7.05
CA PHE A 103 5.42 9.50 8.51
C PHE A 103 6.44 10.46 9.12
N ILE A 104 7.63 10.60 8.53
CA ILE A 104 8.68 11.49 9.06
C ILE A 104 8.26 12.96 9.04
N ARG A 105 7.45 13.34 8.04
CA ARG A 105 6.91 14.69 7.90
C ARG A 105 5.60 14.90 8.66
N SER A 106 5.06 13.86 9.26
CA SER A 106 3.74 13.86 9.88
C SER A 106 3.76 14.51 11.27
N GLN A 107 2.62 15.10 11.64
CA GLN A 107 2.40 15.66 12.97
C GLN A 107 2.54 14.62 14.11
N PRO A 108 2.05 13.36 13.98
CA PRO A 108 2.24 12.35 15.01
C PRO A 108 3.70 12.08 15.37
N LEU A 109 4.59 11.96 14.37
CA LEU A 109 6.01 11.74 14.67
C LEU A 109 6.61 12.96 15.38
N MET A 110 6.35 14.16 14.88
CA MET A 110 6.83 15.39 15.51
C MET A 110 6.41 15.46 16.98
N GLN A 111 5.16 15.10 17.31
CA GLN A 111 4.68 15.07 18.70
C GLN A 111 5.35 14.00 19.56
N GLN A 112 5.63 12.83 18.99
CA GLN A 112 6.37 11.78 19.70
C GLN A 112 7.79 12.22 20.03
N VAL A 113 8.48 12.86 19.07
CA VAL A 113 9.83 13.39 19.28
C VAL A 113 9.81 14.59 20.23
N ASP A 114 8.79 15.46 20.18
CA ASP A 114 8.58 16.56 21.13
C ASP A 114 8.39 16.05 22.57
N ALA A 115 7.65 14.96 22.74
CA ALA A 115 7.48 14.34 24.05
C ALA A 115 8.79 13.75 24.63
N ASP A 116 9.69 13.28 23.76
CA ASP A 116 10.96 12.65 24.16
C ASP A 116 12.08 13.68 24.41
N LEU A 117 12.15 14.76 23.61
CA LEU A 117 13.28 15.69 23.57
C LEU A 117 12.94 17.15 23.89
N ASP A 118 11.67 17.50 24.08
CA ASP A 118 11.19 18.88 24.22
C ASP A 118 11.68 19.78 23.06
N LEU A 119 11.11 19.56 21.87
CA LEU A 119 11.52 20.26 20.65
C LEU A 119 11.33 21.77 20.77
N ARG A 120 10.40 22.24 21.61
CA ARG A 120 10.22 23.68 21.91
C ARG A 120 11.47 24.27 22.53
N ALA A 121 12.08 23.57 23.48
CA ALA A 121 13.30 24.04 24.13
C ALA A 121 14.50 24.01 23.15
N LEU A 122 14.62 22.95 22.34
CA LEU A 122 15.73 22.79 21.40
C LEU A 122 15.67 23.79 20.24
N PHE A 123 14.50 23.97 19.63
CA PHE A 123 14.31 24.92 18.52
C PHE A 123 14.11 26.37 18.99
N GLY A 124 13.87 26.59 20.28
CA GLY A 124 13.77 27.93 20.90
C GLY A 124 15.06 28.39 21.59
N LYS A 125 16.18 27.66 21.43
CA LYS A 125 17.44 27.89 22.17
C LYS A 125 18.04 29.28 21.94
N GLN A 126 17.81 29.86 20.76
CA GLN A 126 18.35 31.17 20.38
C GLN A 126 17.23 32.21 20.15
N PRO A 127 16.63 32.78 21.20
CA PRO A 127 15.50 33.70 21.07
C PRO A 127 15.86 35.05 20.41
N SER A 128 17.15 35.35 20.24
CA SER A 128 17.62 36.53 19.50
C SER A 128 17.42 36.40 17.98
N ASP A 129 17.21 35.18 17.47
CA ASP A 129 17.06 34.92 16.05
C ASP A 129 15.58 34.80 15.65
N LEU A 130 14.99 35.89 15.15
CA LEU A 130 13.57 35.96 14.80
C LEU A 130 13.18 35.17 13.53
N VAL A 131 14.12 34.84 12.64
CA VAL A 131 13.81 34.17 11.37
C VAL A 131 14.05 32.67 11.46
N PHE A 132 15.11 32.26 12.16
CA PHE A 132 15.46 30.85 12.24
C PHE A 132 15.10 30.18 13.56
N SER A 133 14.86 30.89 14.66
CA SER A 133 14.38 30.29 15.91
C SER A 133 12.88 30.08 15.88
N LEU A 134 12.40 29.08 16.61
CA LEU A 134 10.98 28.91 16.90
C LEU A 134 10.56 29.89 18.01
N GLU A 135 9.39 30.52 17.86
CA GLU A 135 8.79 31.37 18.89
C GLU A 135 8.35 30.54 20.11
N ARG A 136 8.45 31.11 21.32
CA ARG A 136 8.18 30.37 22.57
C ARG A 136 6.72 29.94 22.72
N ASP A 137 5.81 30.71 22.15
CA ASP A 137 4.36 30.51 22.15
C ASP A 137 3.83 29.96 20.81
N ALA A 138 4.73 29.44 19.95
CA ALA A 138 4.36 28.88 18.65
C ALA A 138 3.25 27.82 18.78
N SER A 139 2.27 27.89 17.89
CA SER A 139 1.19 26.89 17.81
C SER A 139 1.73 25.51 17.40
N ARG A 140 0.89 24.47 17.43
CA ARG A 140 1.32 23.14 16.99
C ARG A 140 1.55 23.11 15.47
N GLU A 141 0.79 23.92 14.76
CA GLU A 141 0.84 24.11 13.31
C GLU A 141 2.16 24.81 12.93
N ASP A 142 2.52 25.89 13.62
CA ASP A 142 3.79 26.59 13.39
C ASP A 142 5.00 25.69 13.69
N MET A 143 4.88 24.86 14.72
CA MET A 143 5.89 23.85 15.06
C MET A 143 6.02 22.78 13.97
N LEU A 144 4.92 22.35 13.34
CA LEU A 144 4.96 21.40 12.24
C LEU A 144 5.61 22.02 10.99
N ASP A 145 5.29 23.26 10.68
CA ASP A 145 5.91 24.00 9.56
C ASP A 145 7.40 24.22 9.81
N TYR A 146 7.78 24.49 11.06
CA TYR A 146 9.17 24.56 11.49
C TYR A 146 9.88 23.20 11.39
N TRP A 147 9.25 22.13 11.87
CA TRP A 147 9.74 20.76 11.74
C TRP A 147 10.04 20.39 10.30
N GLN A 148 9.11 20.65 9.36
CA GLN A 148 9.32 20.35 7.94
C GLN A 148 10.42 21.20 7.28
N ARG A 149 10.83 22.32 7.89
CA ARG A 149 11.99 23.11 7.46
C ARG A 149 13.30 22.55 8.00
N MET A 150 13.34 22.11 9.26
CA MET A 150 14.53 21.60 9.93
C MET A 150 14.81 20.13 9.64
N VAL A 151 13.78 19.34 9.39
CA VAL A 151 13.86 17.91 9.08
C VAL A 151 13.55 17.72 7.60
N LYS A 152 14.58 17.38 6.83
CA LYS A 152 14.48 17.07 5.41
C LYS A 152 14.69 15.58 5.21
N VAL A 153 13.73 14.95 4.54
CA VAL A 153 13.82 13.56 4.13
C VAL A 153 13.69 13.51 2.61
N ALA A 154 14.45 12.63 1.97
CA ALA A 154 14.33 12.32 0.56
C ALA A 154 14.38 10.80 0.37
N VAL A 155 13.65 10.31 -0.63
CA VAL A 155 13.63 8.89 -1.01
C VAL A 155 14.24 8.78 -2.40
N ASP A 156 15.22 7.88 -2.54
CA ASP A 156 15.71 7.49 -3.85
C ASP A 156 14.74 6.44 -4.46
N PRO A 157 14.04 6.76 -5.57
CA PRO A 157 13.06 5.86 -6.16
C PRO A 157 13.68 4.60 -6.79
N LEU A 158 15.00 4.59 -7.07
CA LEU A 158 15.68 3.42 -7.62
C LEU A 158 16.09 2.44 -6.51
N THR A 159 16.61 2.95 -5.39
CA THR A 159 17.20 2.12 -4.33
C THR A 159 16.28 1.92 -3.12
N GLY A 160 15.24 2.75 -2.98
CA GLY A 160 14.36 2.77 -1.80
C GLY A 160 15.06 3.27 -0.52
N VAL A 161 16.25 3.85 -0.65
CA VAL A 161 17.01 4.39 0.48
C VAL A 161 16.44 5.76 0.83
N LEU A 162 16.19 5.96 2.13
CA LEU A 162 15.82 7.24 2.69
C LEU A 162 17.07 7.95 3.20
N SER A 163 17.27 9.20 2.77
CA SER A 163 18.25 10.11 3.33
C SER A 163 17.54 11.12 4.22
N LEU A 164 17.93 11.17 5.49
CA LEU A 164 17.40 12.08 6.50
C LEU A 164 18.49 13.09 6.89
N GLN A 165 18.15 14.36 6.77
CA GLN A 165 18.95 15.49 7.23
C GLN A 165 18.15 16.26 8.28
N VAL A 166 18.70 16.37 9.48
CA VAL A 166 18.13 17.14 10.58
C VAL A 166 19.02 18.33 10.90
N ARG A 167 18.42 19.48 11.17
CA ARG A 167 19.14 20.70 11.56
C ARG A 167 18.74 21.15 12.96
N ALA A 168 19.72 21.65 13.72
CA ALA A 168 19.51 22.23 15.04
C ALA A 168 20.59 23.27 15.37
N PHE A 169 20.41 24.03 16.46
CA PHE A 169 21.38 25.06 16.89
C PHE A 169 22.61 24.50 17.60
N ALA A 170 22.58 23.23 18.03
CA ALA A 170 23.74 22.51 18.56
C ALA A 170 23.89 21.18 17.81
N PRO A 171 25.13 20.70 17.60
CA PRO A 171 25.36 19.45 16.89
C PRO A 171 24.79 18.24 17.64
N GLU A 172 24.84 18.24 18.98
CA GLU A 172 24.28 17.17 19.81
C GLU A 172 22.75 17.12 19.70
N ASP A 173 22.10 18.29 19.60
CA ASP A 173 20.65 18.38 19.44
C ASP A 173 20.22 17.83 18.07
N ALA A 174 20.97 18.12 17.01
CA ALA A 174 20.70 17.61 15.67
C ALA A 174 20.82 16.08 15.60
N GLU A 175 21.87 15.53 16.24
CA GLU A 175 22.08 14.09 16.34
C GLU A 175 20.96 13.42 17.17
N ALA A 176 20.63 13.98 18.34
CA ALA A 176 19.59 13.44 19.21
C ALA A 176 18.22 13.36 18.52
N ILE A 177 17.84 14.42 17.80
CA ILE A 177 16.59 14.46 17.02
C ILE A 177 16.63 13.40 15.92
N ALA A 178 17.74 13.27 15.18
CA ALA A 178 17.88 12.26 14.13
C ALA A 178 17.80 10.83 14.70
N GLN A 179 18.45 10.55 15.82
CA GLN A 179 18.35 9.27 16.52
C GLN A 179 16.92 8.96 16.96
N SER A 180 16.21 9.96 17.51
CA SER A 180 14.82 9.82 17.91
C SER A 180 13.91 9.52 16.72
N ILE A 181 14.10 10.19 15.58
CA ILE A 181 13.35 9.91 14.35
C ILE A 181 13.57 8.46 13.91
N LEU A 182 14.83 8.01 13.83
CA LEU A 182 15.16 6.64 13.43
C LEU A 182 14.54 5.60 14.38
N ALA A 183 14.58 5.85 15.69
CA ALA A 183 14.00 4.96 16.68
C ALA A 183 12.47 4.84 16.53
N GLN A 184 11.77 5.97 16.37
CA GLN A 184 10.31 5.98 16.19
C GLN A 184 9.90 5.39 14.83
N SER A 185 10.66 5.68 13.77
CA SER A 185 10.49 5.03 12.46
C SER A 185 10.70 3.51 12.53
N GLY A 186 11.69 3.04 13.29
CA GLY A 186 11.92 1.62 13.53
C GLY A 186 10.73 0.96 14.25
N ARG A 187 10.24 1.59 15.32
CA ARG A 187 9.05 1.12 16.04
C ARG A 187 7.81 1.03 15.15
N MET A 188 7.59 2.01 14.27
CA MET A 188 6.48 1.98 13.32
C MET A 188 6.58 0.77 12.37
N VAL A 189 7.76 0.50 11.81
CA VAL A 189 7.98 -0.65 10.92
C VAL A 189 7.77 -1.96 11.67
N ASP A 190 8.26 -2.05 12.91
CA ASP A 190 8.08 -3.22 13.77
C ASP A 190 6.60 -3.46 14.11
N ASP A 191 5.86 -2.39 14.42
CA ASP A 191 4.43 -2.45 14.73
C ASP A 191 3.59 -2.85 13.53
N LEU A 192 3.82 -2.25 12.35
CA LEU A 192 3.14 -2.65 11.12
C LEU A 192 3.41 -4.12 10.79
N SER A 193 4.65 -4.56 10.96
CA SER A 193 5.03 -5.96 10.74
C SER A 193 4.39 -6.90 11.74
N ARG A 194 4.33 -6.51 13.01
CA ARG A 194 3.67 -7.28 14.08
C ARG A 194 2.18 -7.41 13.82
N ILE A 195 1.51 -6.32 13.46
CA ILE A 195 0.08 -6.31 13.12
C ILE A 195 -0.18 -7.21 11.92
N ALA A 196 0.58 -7.05 10.84
CA ALA A 196 0.43 -7.87 9.63
C ALA A 196 0.60 -9.38 9.92
N ARG A 197 1.60 -9.76 10.72
CA ARG A 197 1.80 -11.16 11.15
C ARG A 197 0.65 -11.67 12.02
N GLN A 198 0.20 -10.87 12.98
CA GLN A 198 -0.91 -11.23 13.86
C GLN A 198 -2.21 -11.42 13.08
N ASP A 199 -2.48 -10.53 12.12
CA ASP A 199 -3.66 -10.60 11.26
C ASP A 199 -3.61 -11.80 10.32
N ALA A 200 -2.47 -12.08 9.68
CA ALA A 200 -2.31 -13.26 8.82
C ALA A 200 -2.54 -14.58 9.59
N ILE A 201 -1.99 -14.70 10.80
CA ILE A 201 -2.24 -15.87 11.66
C ILE A 201 -3.71 -15.93 12.08
N ARG A 202 -4.28 -14.79 12.49
CA ARG A 202 -5.67 -14.71 12.95
C ARG A 202 -6.64 -15.17 11.86
N PHE A 203 -6.55 -14.60 10.66
CA PHE A 203 -7.41 -14.99 9.53
C PHE A 203 -7.24 -16.47 9.17
N ALA A 204 -6.01 -16.99 9.14
CA ALA A 204 -5.78 -18.40 8.84
C ALA A 204 -6.34 -19.36 9.93
N LEU A 205 -6.41 -18.91 11.18
CA LEU A 205 -7.05 -19.66 12.26
C LEU A 205 -8.58 -19.58 12.20
N GLU A 206 -9.13 -18.41 11.86
CA GLU A 206 -10.57 -18.23 11.63
C GLU A 206 -11.06 -19.13 10.49
N ASP A 207 -10.32 -19.18 9.37
CA ASP A 207 -10.62 -20.07 8.23
C ASP A 207 -10.57 -21.57 8.63
N LEU A 208 -9.60 -21.94 9.46
CA LEU A 208 -9.47 -23.30 9.98
C LEU A 208 -10.65 -23.67 10.89
N GLU A 209 -11.06 -22.76 11.77
CA GLU A 209 -12.21 -22.96 12.65
C GLU A 209 -13.51 -23.10 11.84
N GLU A 210 -13.72 -22.25 10.83
CA GLU A 210 -14.88 -22.34 9.94
C GLU A 210 -14.91 -23.70 9.21
N ALA A 211 -13.77 -24.12 8.65
CA ALA A 211 -13.65 -25.42 7.98
C ALA A 211 -13.90 -26.59 8.94
N GLU A 212 -13.43 -26.49 10.19
CA GLU A 212 -13.66 -27.50 11.22
C GLU A 212 -15.15 -27.59 11.60
N VAL A 213 -15.82 -26.47 11.83
CA VAL A 213 -17.26 -26.41 12.12
C VAL A 213 -18.06 -27.03 10.98
N ARG A 214 -17.75 -26.65 9.74
CA ARG A 214 -18.39 -27.22 8.55
C ARG A 214 -18.21 -28.74 8.45
N LEU A 215 -16.99 -29.24 8.67
CA LEU A 215 -16.71 -30.68 8.66
C LEU A 215 -17.48 -31.42 9.76
N ARG A 216 -17.55 -30.85 10.97
CA ARG A 216 -18.31 -31.42 12.09
C ARG A 216 -19.80 -31.48 11.77
N ASP A 217 -20.36 -30.44 11.14
CA ASP A 217 -21.77 -30.37 10.76
C ASP A 217 -22.12 -31.37 9.66
N VAL A 218 -21.31 -31.48 8.60
CA VAL A 218 -21.53 -32.48 7.55
C VAL A 218 -21.41 -33.91 8.11
N ARG A 219 -20.40 -34.17 8.96
CA ARG A 219 -20.30 -35.46 9.66
C ARG A 219 -21.52 -35.74 10.53
N ARG A 220 -22.12 -34.72 11.16
CA ARG A 220 -23.37 -34.87 11.92
C ARG A 220 -24.53 -35.24 11.00
N LYS A 221 -24.69 -34.56 9.86
CA LYS A 221 -25.73 -34.86 8.86
C LYS A 221 -25.64 -36.30 8.36
N VAL A 222 -24.44 -36.78 8.02
CA VAL A 222 -24.21 -38.18 7.63
C VAL A 222 -24.63 -39.16 8.73
N ARG A 223 -24.26 -38.88 9.99
CA ARG A 223 -24.67 -39.75 11.12
C ARG A 223 -26.19 -39.74 11.33
N VAL A 224 -26.83 -38.58 11.27
CA VAL A 224 -28.29 -38.45 11.41
C VAL A 224 -28.99 -39.21 10.29
N PHE A 225 -28.54 -39.05 9.05
CA PHE A 225 -29.08 -39.78 7.90
C PHE A 225 -29.00 -41.30 8.09
N ARG A 226 -27.85 -41.82 8.54
CA ARG A 226 -27.68 -43.26 8.82
C ARG A 226 -28.59 -43.75 9.94
N LEU A 227 -28.80 -42.94 10.98
CA LEU A 227 -29.70 -43.26 12.10
C LEU A 227 -31.17 -43.27 11.67
N GLU A 228 -31.59 -42.29 10.86
CA GLU A 228 -32.98 -42.16 10.40
C GLU A 228 -33.38 -43.24 9.39
N ASN A 229 -32.43 -43.75 8.61
CA ASN A 229 -32.68 -44.78 7.61
C ASN A 229 -32.34 -46.20 8.11
N ASP A 230 -31.85 -46.37 9.35
CA ASP A 230 -31.39 -47.65 9.91
C ASP A 230 -30.39 -48.41 9.00
N ILE A 231 -29.64 -47.67 8.17
CA ILE A 231 -28.76 -48.24 7.14
C ILE A 231 -27.36 -47.63 7.30
N ILE A 232 -26.34 -48.50 7.33
CA ILE A 232 -24.93 -48.10 7.44
C ILE A 232 -24.43 -47.54 6.11
N ASP A 233 -24.70 -48.25 5.02
CA ASP A 233 -24.41 -47.86 3.65
C ASP A 233 -25.59 -48.26 2.73
N PRO A 234 -26.36 -47.29 2.18
CA PRO A 234 -27.51 -47.57 1.34
C PRO A 234 -27.15 -48.22 0.00
N THR A 235 -25.92 -48.02 -0.48
CA THR A 235 -25.42 -48.65 -1.70
C THR A 235 -25.15 -50.13 -1.46
N GLU A 236 -24.49 -50.49 -0.36
CA GLU A 236 -24.30 -51.90 0.03
C GLU A 236 -25.64 -52.59 0.31
N ALA A 237 -26.56 -51.90 1.00
CA ALA A 237 -27.90 -52.41 1.26
C ALA A 237 -28.67 -52.69 -0.05
N ALA A 238 -28.60 -51.78 -1.02
CA ALA A 238 -29.22 -51.96 -2.33
C ALA A 238 -28.58 -53.11 -3.12
N GLN A 239 -27.26 -53.26 -3.09
CA GLN A 239 -26.56 -54.38 -3.72
C GLN A 239 -26.99 -55.73 -3.12
N SER A 240 -27.06 -55.83 -1.79
CA SER A 240 -27.55 -57.02 -1.10
C SER A 240 -28.99 -57.36 -1.50
N GLN A 241 -29.87 -56.35 -1.52
CA GLN A 241 -31.28 -56.50 -1.90
C GLN A 241 -31.45 -56.94 -3.37
N MET A 242 -30.66 -56.38 -4.29
CA MET A 242 -30.62 -56.81 -5.70
C MET A 242 -30.09 -58.25 -5.83
N GLY A 243 -29.11 -58.64 -5.02
CA GLY A 243 -28.61 -60.02 -4.96
C GLY A 243 -29.69 -61.03 -4.56
N VAL A 244 -30.53 -60.69 -3.58
CA VAL A 244 -31.68 -61.53 -3.20
C VAL A 244 -32.69 -61.66 -4.34
N ILE A 245 -33.02 -60.56 -5.03
CA ILE A 245 -33.91 -60.60 -6.20
C ILE A 245 -33.33 -61.46 -7.31
N ALA A 246 -32.03 -61.33 -7.62
CA ALA A 246 -31.36 -62.14 -8.63
C ALA A 246 -31.39 -63.64 -8.27
N ALA A 247 -31.20 -63.99 -6.99
CA ALA A 247 -31.31 -65.37 -6.52
C ALA A 247 -32.75 -65.92 -6.67
N LEU A 248 -33.76 -65.14 -6.30
CA LEU A 248 -35.18 -65.50 -6.49
C LEU A 248 -35.55 -65.63 -7.97
N GLU A 249 -35.02 -64.77 -8.84
CA GLU A 249 -35.20 -64.87 -10.29
C GLU A 249 -34.56 -66.15 -10.86
N GLY A 250 -33.39 -66.56 -10.35
CA GLY A 250 -32.78 -67.85 -10.67
C GLY A 250 -33.62 -69.05 -10.21
N GLU A 251 -34.22 -68.97 -9.02
CA GLU A 251 -35.14 -70.00 -8.52
C GLU A 251 -36.42 -70.07 -9.38
N LEU A 252 -36.97 -68.91 -9.76
CA LEU A 252 -38.13 -68.82 -10.65
C LEU A 252 -37.84 -69.44 -12.02
N ALA A 253 -36.69 -69.13 -12.62
CA ALA A 253 -36.27 -69.72 -13.89
C ALA A 253 -36.16 -71.24 -13.80
N SER A 254 -35.57 -71.75 -12.72
CA SER A 254 -35.46 -73.20 -12.47
C SER A 254 -36.82 -73.88 -12.34
N ALA A 255 -37.75 -73.27 -11.59
CA ALA A 255 -39.11 -73.78 -11.43
C ALA A 255 -39.92 -73.75 -12.74
N LEU A 256 -39.73 -72.73 -13.59
CA LEU A 256 -40.36 -72.66 -14.91
C LEU A 256 -39.87 -73.77 -15.85
N VAL A 257 -38.56 -74.04 -15.85
CA VAL A 257 -37.98 -75.15 -16.63
C VAL A 257 -38.47 -76.51 -16.12
N GLU A 258 -38.56 -76.69 -14.81
CA GLU A 258 -39.12 -77.91 -14.21
C GLU A 258 -40.57 -78.13 -14.63
N ARG A 259 -41.40 -77.07 -14.59
CA ARG A 259 -42.79 -77.11 -15.04
C ARG A 259 -42.90 -77.54 -16.50
N GLU A 260 -42.14 -76.91 -17.39
CA GLU A 260 -42.16 -77.22 -18.83
C GLU A 260 -41.80 -78.69 -19.08
N THR A 261 -40.74 -79.16 -18.41
CA THR A 261 -40.28 -80.55 -18.51
C THR A 261 -41.36 -81.54 -18.04
N ILE A 262 -42.11 -81.26 -16.98
CA ILE A 262 -43.19 -82.14 -16.52
C ILE A 262 -44.36 -82.11 -17.50
N THR A 263 -44.72 -80.92 -17.99
CA THR A 263 -45.86 -80.71 -18.89
C THR A 263 -45.67 -81.40 -20.24
N SER A 264 -44.42 -81.46 -20.74
CA SER A 264 -44.10 -82.15 -22.00
C SER A 264 -44.32 -83.67 -21.96
N PHE A 265 -44.37 -84.29 -20.78
CA PHE A 265 -44.56 -85.74 -20.62
C PHE A 265 -45.90 -86.14 -20.02
N ALA A 266 -46.48 -85.34 -19.12
CA ALA A 266 -47.62 -85.77 -18.27
C ALA A 266 -48.93 -84.97 -18.47
N GLY A 267 -48.94 -83.92 -19.30
CA GLY A 267 -50.11 -83.06 -19.53
C GLY A 267 -50.38 -82.08 -18.38
N GLU A 268 -51.15 -81.02 -18.65
CA GLU A 268 -51.34 -79.88 -17.71
C GLU A 268 -52.09 -80.23 -16.40
N GLU A 269 -52.85 -81.33 -16.36
CA GLU A 269 -53.68 -81.71 -15.20
C GLU A 269 -52.93 -82.51 -14.12
N ASP A 270 -51.65 -82.86 -14.34
CA ASP A 270 -50.86 -83.64 -13.37
C ASP A 270 -50.67 -82.86 -12.05
N GLN A 271 -50.86 -83.56 -10.93
CA GLN A 271 -50.66 -83.04 -9.58
C GLN A 271 -49.24 -82.51 -9.33
N ARG A 272 -48.24 -82.99 -10.09
CA ARG A 272 -46.87 -82.47 -10.08
C ARG A 272 -46.78 -81.06 -10.68
N VAL A 273 -47.49 -80.78 -11.78
CA VAL A 273 -47.56 -79.44 -12.39
C VAL A 273 -48.19 -78.47 -11.40
N LYS A 274 -49.33 -78.83 -10.80
CA LYS A 274 -50.01 -78.02 -9.77
C LYS A 274 -49.13 -77.68 -8.56
N ARG A 275 -48.14 -78.53 -8.24
CA ARG A 275 -47.17 -78.26 -7.15
C ARG A 275 -46.13 -77.23 -7.57
N VAL A 276 -45.57 -77.37 -8.78
CA VAL A 276 -44.58 -76.42 -9.31
C VAL A 276 -45.23 -75.06 -9.57
N ASP A 277 -46.47 -75.02 -10.04
CA ASP A 277 -47.25 -73.78 -10.21
C ASP A 277 -47.39 -72.99 -8.89
N ARG A 278 -47.71 -73.66 -7.77
CA ARG A 278 -47.75 -73.02 -6.45
C ARG A 278 -46.38 -72.47 -6.02
N ARG A 279 -45.28 -73.15 -6.37
CA ARG A 279 -43.92 -72.66 -6.10
C ARG A 279 -43.61 -71.43 -6.95
N ILE A 280 -43.94 -71.46 -8.24
CA ILE A 280 -43.79 -70.31 -9.15
C ILE A 280 -44.55 -69.10 -8.60
N GLU A 281 -45.80 -69.29 -8.16
CA GLU A 281 -46.61 -68.22 -7.60
C GLU A 281 -46.03 -67.67 -6.28
N ALA A 282 -45.54 -68.54 -5.39
CA ALA A 282 -44.86 -68.13 -4.17
C ALA A 282 -43.58 -67.32 -4.45
N VAL A 283 -42.72 -67.79 -5.35
CA VAL A 283 -41.47 -67.09 -5.72
C VAL A 283 -41.78 -65.75 -6.41
N ARG A 284 -42.76 -65.69 -7.31
CA ARG A 284 -43.22 -64.44 -7.92
C ARG A 284 -43.71 -63.44 -6.89
N SER A 285 -44.57 -63.89 -5.96
CA SER A 285 -45.05 -63.05 -4.86
C SER A 285 -43.90 -62.50 -4.01
N GLN A 286 -42.87 -63.32 -3.75
CA GLN A 286 -41.68 -62.89 -3.03
C GLN A 286 -40.86 -61.85 -3.81
N ILE A 287 -40.62 -62.06 -5.12
CA ILE A 287 -39.94 -61.10 -5.99
C ILE A 287 -40.68 -59.75 -5.99
N ASP A 288 -42.00 -59.77 -6.14
CA ASP A 288 -42.81 -58.55 -6.13
C ASP A 288 -42.81 -57.85 -4.76
N GLN A 289 -42.70 -58.61 -3.66
CA GLN A 289 -42.53 -58.03 -2.32
C GLN A 289 -41.16 -57.36 -2.18
N GLU A 290 -40.07 -58.01 -2.59
CA GLU A 290 -38.73 -57.44 -2.50
C GLU A 290 -38.55 -56.24 -3.44
N ARG A 291 -39.10 -56.27 -4.67
CA ARG A 291 -39.11 -55.11 -5.58
C ARG A 291 -39.89 -53.93 -5.00
N ARG A 292 -41.03 -54.21 -4.35
CA ARG A 292 -41.80 -53.18 -3.65
C ARG A 292 -41.03 -52.57 -2.47
N ARG A 293 -40.17 -53.32 -1.79
CA ARG A 293 -39.32 -52.78 -0.70
C ARG A 293 -38.24 -51.81 -1.19
N ILE A 294 -37.79 -51.93 -2.44
CA ILE A 294 -36.85 -50.98 -3.06
C ILE A 294 -37.57 -49.68 -3.44
N GLY A 295 -38.73 -49.80 -4.11
CA GLY A 295 -39.47 -48.64 -4.62
C GLY A 295 -40.37 -47.94 -3.60
N ARG A 296 -40.64 -48.57 -2.45
CA ARG A 296 -41.53 -48.03 -1.41
C ARG A 296 -40.74 -47.81 -0.12
N PRO A 297 -40.98 -46.71 0.62
CA PRO A 297 -40.27 -46.45 1.85
C PRO A 297 -40.51 -47.60 2.84
N THR A 298 -39.44 -48.30 3.22
CA THR A 298 -39.52 -49.45 4.14
C THR A 298 -39.55 -49.00 5.60
N SER A 299 -39.03 -47.81 5.91
CA SER A 299 -39.20 -47.06 7.17
C SER A 299 -38.64 -45.64 6.97
N GLY A 300 -39.48 -44.68 6.54
CA GLY A 300 -39.08 -43.29 6.27
C GLY A 300 -39.94 -42.62 5.19
N PRO A 301 -39.74 -41.32 4.87
CA PRO A 301 -40.50 -40.62 3.82
C PRO A 301 -40.03 -40.94 2.38
N SER A 302 -38.85 -41.55 2.21
CA SER A 302 -38.13 -41.66 0.93
C SER A 302 -37.94 -43.11 0.45
N SER A 303 -37.93 -43.32 -0.87
CA SER A 303 -37.60 -44.63 -1.47
C SER A 303 -36.11 -44.97 -1.28
N LEU A 304 -35.70 -46.24 -1.42
CA LEU A 304 -34.29 -46.63 -1.32
C LEU A 304 -33.42 -45.89 -2.35
N VAL A 305 -33.97 -45.60 -3.53
CA VAL A 305 -33.31 -44.86 -4.60
C VAL A 305 -33.05 -43.40 -4.18
N ASP A 306 -34.03 -42.73 -3.59
CA ASP A 306 -33.87 -41.36 -3.09
C ASP A 306 -32.86 -41.28 -1.93
N ALA A 307 -32.84 -42.31 -1.08
CA ALA A 307 -31.89 -42.43 0.02
C ALA A 307 -30.45 -42.58 -0.49
N ILE A 308 -30.23 -43.36 -1.56
CA ILE A 308 -28.91 -43.47 -2.19
C ILE A 308 -28.45 -42.11 -2.73
N GLY A 309 -29.30 -41.41 -3.49
CA GLY A 309 -28.95 -40.10 -4.06
C GLY A 309 -28.64 -39.05 -2.98
N SER A 310 -29.45 -38.99 -1.93
CA SER A 310 -29.21 -38.08 -0.79
C SER A 310 -27.93 -38.42 -0.02
N TYR A 311 -27.62 -39.72 0.10
CA TYR A 311 -26.40 -40.18 0.75
C TYR A 311 -25.15 -39.87 -0.08
N GLU A 312 -25.21 -40.05 -1.40
CA GLU A 312 -24.12 -39.68 -2.31
C GLU A 312 -23.81 -38.17 -2.23
N GLU A 313 -24.84 -37.32 -2.19
CA GLU A 313 -24.67 -35.87 -1.98
C GLU A 313 -23.97 -35.57 -0.64
N LEU A 314 -24.40 -36.21 0.45
CA LEU A 314 -23.77 -36.07 1.76
C LEU A 314 -22.32 -36.56 1.80
N LEU A 315 -21.97 -37.60 1.03
CA LEU A 315 -20.60 -38.09 0.91
C LEU A 315 -19.71 -37.12 0.13
N VAL A 316 -20.22 -36.53 -0.95
CA VAL A 316 -19.51 -35.49 -1.71
C VAL A 316 -19.27 -34.26 -0.83
N ASP A 317 -20.29 -33.82 -0.09
CA ASP A 317 -20.17 -32.74 0.89
C ASP A 317 -19.12 -33.05 1.97
N LEU A 318 -19.07 -34.30 2.44
CA LEU A 318 -18.10 -34.75 3.44
C LEU A 318 -16.68 -34.70 2.87
N GLU A 319 -16.49 -35.15 1.62
CA GLU A 319 -15.20 -35.09 0.94
C GLU A 319 -14.74 -33.65 0.75
N PHE A 320 -15.61 -32.75 0.29
CA PHE A 320 -15.29 -31.34 0.15
C PHE A 320 -14.94 -30.69 1.48
N ALA A 321 -15.72 -30.95 2.54
CA ALA A 321 -15.43 -30.43 3.86
C ALA A 321 -14.09 -30.95 4.41
N GLN A 322 -13.75 -32.21 4.16
CA GLN A 322 -12.49 -32.80 4.59
C GLN A 322 -11.29 -32.19 3.84
N ARG A 323 -11.40 -32.03 2.51
CA ARG A 323 -10.36 -31.37 1.70
C ARG A 323 -10.18 -29.91 2.12
N ALA A 324 -11.28 -29.18 2.34
CA ALA A 324 -11.24 -27.80 2.81
C ALA A 324 -10.54 -27.69 4.17
N TYR A 325 -10.88 -28.56 5.14
CA TYR A 325 -10.20 -28.62 6.44
C TYR A 325 -8.69 -28.87 6.29
N THR A 326 -8.28 -29.84 5.46
CA THR A 326 -6.85 -30.12 5.25
C THR A 326 -6.11 -28.95 4.59
N ALA A 327 -6.76 -28.23 3.68
CA ALA A 327 -6.19 -27.05 3.03
C ALA A 327 -6.06 -25.88 4.02
N ALA A 328 -7.10 -25.60 4.82
CA ALA A 328 -7.07 -24.57 5.86
C ALA A 328 -6.02 -24.88 6.94
N LEU A 329 -5.88 -26.15 7.34
CA LEU A 329 -4.85 -26.58 8.27
C LEU A 329 -3.44 -26.30 7.71
N ALA A 330 -3.19 -26.70 6.45
CA ALA A 330 -1.91 -26.43 5.80
C ALA A 330 -1.63 -24.92 5.67
N ALA A 331 -2.65 -24.11 5.32
CA ALA A 331 -2.55 -22.66 5.25
C ALA A 331 -2.24 -22.03 6.62
N SER A 332 -2.86 -22.51 7.71
CA SER A 332 -2.60 -22.03 9.07
C SER A 332 -1.17 -22.33 9.54
N GLU A 333 -0.65 -23.52 9.21
CA GLU A 333 0.74 -23.89 9.53
C GLU A 333 1.73 -23.10 8.66
N GLN A 334 1.39 -22.83 7.40
CA GLN A 334 2.18 -21.95 6.54
C GLN A 334 2.19 -20.52 7.08
N ALA A 335 1.05 -19.95 7.47
CA ALA A 335 0.98 -18.61 8.07
C ALA A 335 1.80 -18.51 9.35
N ARG A 336 1.78 -19.55 10.21
CA ARG A 336 2.63 -19.64 11.41
C ARG A 336 4.12 -19.76 11.06
N ALA A 337 4.46 -20.52 10.03
CA ALA A 337 5.84 -20.66 9.58
C ALA A 337 6.37 -19.35 9.00
N GLU A 338 5.57 -18.66 8.19
CA GLU A 338 5.92 -17.37 7.59
C GLU A 338 6.05 -16.28 8.65
N ALA A 339 5.10 -16.18 9.59
CA ALA A 339 5.20 -15.24 10.70
C ALA A 339 6.45 -15.45 11.59
N ARG A 340 7.02 -16.65 11.63
CA ARG A 340 8.31 -16.92 12.30
C ARG A 340 9.53 -16.55 11.46
N ARG A 341 9.38 -16.43 10.14
CA ARG A 341 10.47 -16.21 9.18
C ARG A 341 10.57 -14.76 8.72
N THR A 342 9.45 -14.11 8.41
CA THR A 342 9.45 -12.74 7.88
C THR A 342 9.66 -11.74 9.00
N ASN A 343 10.79 -11.05 8.97
CA ASN A 343 10.99 -9.82 9.73
C ASN A 343 11.24 -8.69 8.76
N ARG A 344 10.38 -7.67 8.78
CA ARG A 344 10.72 -6.37 8.21
C ARG A 344 11.34 -5.53 9.30
N TYR A 345 12.44 -4.87 9.00
CA TYR A 345 13.13 -4.00 9.94
C TYR A 345 13.72 -2.79 9.22
N LEU A 346 13.98 -1.75 10.00
CA LEU A 346 14.68 -0.57 9.54
C LEU A 346 16.19 -0.83 9.59
N ALA A 347 16.83 -0.90 8.43
CA ALA A 347 18.28 -1.07 8.30
C ALA A 347 18.94 0.31 8.16
N VAL A 348 19.71 0.71 9.16
CA VAL A 348 20.51 1.95 9.14
C VAL A 348 21.84 1.68 8.43
N HIS A 349 22.05 2.32 7.28
CA HIS A 349 23.31 2.23 6.52
C HIS A 349 24.33 3.26 6.99
N ILE A 350 23.85 4.45 7.32
CA ILE A 350 24.65 5.56 7.84
C ILE A 350 23.95 6.05 9.12
N PRO A 351 24.56 5.85 10.30
CA PRO A 351 24.00 6.36 11.54
C PRO A 351 24.06 7.91 11.58
N PRO A 352 23.25 8.56 12.43
CA PRO A 352 23.29 10.01 12.61
C PRO A 352 24.70 10.52 12.84
N THR A 353 25.10 11.55 12.10
CA THR A 353 26.43 12.16 12.19
C THR A 353 26.43 13.37 13.12
N LEU A 354 27.54 13.57 13.83
CA LEU A 354 27.79 14.80 14.58
C LEU A 354 28.52 15.80 13.68
N ALA A 355 27.93 16.96 13.40
CA ALA A 355 28.58 17.99 12.58
C ALA A 355 29.68 18.71 13.35
N GLU A 356 30.85 18.83 12.72
CA GLU A 356 31.99 19.61 13.24
C GLU A 356 31.88 21.11 12.88
N ASP A 357 31.25 21.44 11.74
CA ASP A 357 31.10 22.80 11.22
C ASP A 357 29.63 23.21 11.03
N SER A 358 29.33 24.49 11.30
CA SER A 358 28.03 25.12 10.98
C SER A 358 27.96 25.44 9.49
N LEU A 359 27.26 24.59 8.72
CA LEU A 359 26.99 24.84 7.29
C LEU A 359 25.80 25.78 7.05
N TYR A 360 24.98 26.04 8.07
CA TYR A 360 23.73 26.79 7.95
C TYR A 360 23.67 27.96 8.94
N PRO A 361 22.98 29.06 8.58
CA PRO A 361 22.44 29.36 7.25
C PRO A 361 23.57 29.61 6.24
N GLN A 362 23.36 29.27 4.96
CA GLN A 362 24.36 29.51 3.90
C GLN A 362 24.45 31.02 3.58
N ARG A 363 25.10 31.78 4.49
CA ARG A 363 25.08 33.25 4.54
C ARG A 363 25.43 33.89 3.20
N GLY A 364 26.48 33.39 2.54
CA GLY A 364 26.91 33.88 1.23
C GLY A 364 25.88 33.66 0.11
N LEU A 365 25.25 32.48 0.08
CA LEU A 365 24.22 32.15 -0.91
C LEU A 365 22.96 32.98 -0.66
N LEU A 366 22.54 33.14 0.59
CA LEU A 366 21.37 33.97 0.94
C LEU A 366 21.59 35.44 0.58
N ILE A 367 22.77 36.01 0.86
CA ILE A 367 23.10 37.40 0.46
C ILE A 367 23.08 37.54 -1.06
N LEU A 368 23.67 36.58 -1.79
CA LEU A 368 23.66 36.57 -3.25
C LEU A 368 22.22 36.48 -3.80
N LEU A 369 21.38 35.65 -3.19
CA LEU A 369 19.98 35.50 -3.58
C LEU A 369 19.20 36.79 -3.35
N VAL A 370 19.34 37.43 -2.18
CA VAL A 370 18.74 38.74 -1.90
C VAL A 370 19.20 39.78 -2.93
N LEU A 371 20.50 39.79 -3.26
CA LEU A 371 21.05 40.69 -4.28
C LEU A 371 20.41 40.48 -5.65
N ILE A 372 20.30 39.22 -6.11
CA ILE A 372 19.71 38.88 -7.40
C ILE A 372 18.21 39.23 -7.42
N CYS A 373 17.47 38.88 -6.37
CA CYS A 373 16.04 39.21 -6.26
C CYS A 373 15.80 40.73 -6.24
N SER A 374 16.59 41.48 -5.48
CA SER A 374 16.51 42.93 -5.44
C SER A 374 16.87 43.58 -6.78
N LEU A 375 17.89 43.05 -7.48
CA LEU A 375 18.22 43.49 -8.84
C LEU A 375 17.07 43.22 -9.81
N ALA A 376 16.46 42.03 -9.77
CA ALA A 376 15.32 41.69 -10.61
C ALA A 376 14.15 42.65 -10.37
N VAL A 377 13.78 42.90 -9.10
CA VAL A 377 12.73 43.88 -8.74
C VAL A 377 13.06 45.27 -9.28
N TYR A 378 14.32 45.71 -9.12
CA TYR A 378 14.76 47.00 -9.64
C TYR A 378 14.65 47.10 -11.16
N PHE A 379 15.11 46.08 -11.91
CA PHE A 379 15.02 46.05 -13.37
C PHE A 379 13.58 46.01 -13.87
N THR A 380 12.71 45.20 -13.24
CA THR A 380 11.29 45.16 -13.59
C THR A 380 10.62 46.50 -13.31
N GLY A 381 10.89 47.11 -12.15
CA GLY A 381 10.38 48.45 -11.81
C GLY A 381 10.85 49.52 -12.80
N LEU A 382 12.11 49.44 -13.24
CA LEU A 382 12.68 50.32 -14.27
C LEU A 382 11.92 50.16 -15.59
N LEU A 383 11.71 48.93 -16.05
CA LEU A 383 10.99 48.63 -17.29
C LEU A 383 9.54 49.14 -17.25
N ILE A 384 8.84 48.94 -16.13
CA ILE A 384 7.47 49.44 -15.95
C ILE A 384 7.46 50.97 -15.99
N TYR A 385 8.36 51.63 -15.25
CA TYR A 385 8.46 53.09 -15.24
C TYR A 385 8.70 53.67 -16.64
N TYR A 386 9.61 53.07 -17.40
CA TYR A 386 9.86 53.48 -18.78
C TYR A 386 8.66 53.20 -19.68
N ASN A 387 8.00 52.06 -19.56
CA ASN A 387 6.84 51.71 -20.38
C ASN A 387 5.65 52.66 -20.19
N VAL A 388 5.36 53.03 -18.94
CA VAL A 388 4.28 53.99 -18.61
C VAL A 388 4.62 55.38 -19.13
N ARG A 389 5.89 55.79 -19.04
CA ARG A 389 6.34 57.11 -19.47
C ARG A 389 6.49 57.26 -20.99
N ASP A 390 6.73 56.18 -21.72
CA ASP A 390 6.81 56.22 -23.20
C ASP A 390 5.41 56.25 -23.84
N ARG A 391 4.36 55.94 -23.06
CA ARG A 391 2.96 55.93 -23.49
C ARG A 391 2.16 57.18 -23.10
N GLY A 392 2.73 58.11 -22.35
CA GLY A 392 2.09 59.37 -21.95
C GLY A 392 3.00 60.55 -22.22
#